data_AF-A0A971RGL3-F1
#
_entry.id   AF-A0A971RGL3-F1
#
_cell.length_a   1.000
_cell.length_b   1.000
_cell.length_c   1.000
_cell.angle_alpha   90.00
_cell.angle_beta   90.00
_cell.angle_gamma   90.00
#
_symmetry.space_group_name_H-M   'P 1'
#
loop_
_entity.id
_entity.type
_entity.pdbx_description
1 polymer ?
#
loop_
_entity_poly.entity_id
_entity_poly.type
_entity_poly.pdbx_seq_one_letter_code
_entity_poly.pdbx_strand_id
1 'polypeptide(L)'
;MTDSSLRKGRRQQYAADGLLLLVTAVWGGTFVMVKDAVQGYPVFAFLALRFAIGLAVLLLIGGRRLRNLSRANLGAGALAGLFLLAGYAFQTLGLQYTSASRAGFITGLSVVLVPLLAALVVREKPGGATWVGVALATAGLALFTSSGSLALSKGDLLVLLGALGFAGHIITVSVASPQADPIALTTVQLAVVALVSSIIAALADQWTRPGPYTWWAALFTGALATAIAFALQTSMQRFTPASHTALIFAAEPVFAAVFGVLFGDDQLTTRLVTGGLLILLGSLVSDISWSQRTATILSRFLAPHYTLAMGLALLGLNDPDGWRHGLKWVAFIGLLSLLPLLGVFTYALRNGTISDWHISDRKQRLKPLLVAAGLLFGSLPAVLLYLFEGPSVLFTAAVAALGLIVVNLIITAFWKISQHVSATALVTTLVAANLGLPLALGLLLIPLVAWARIRVAAHTPLQTVAGAATGATVALITLAVLGVH
;
A
#
# COMPACT_ATOMS: atom_id res chain seq x y z
N MET A 1 1.93 18.44 -25.85
CA MET A 1 2.65 17.27 -25.30
C MET A 1 2.24 16.04 -26.08
N THR A 2 3.19 15.32 -26.67
CA THR A 2 2.92 14.09 -27.47
C THR A 2 2.69 12.88 -26.55
N ASP A 3 1.92 11.87 -26.99
CA ASP A 3 1.65 10.64 -26.20
C ASP A 3 2.94 9.90 -25.80
N SER A 4 4.01 10.03 -26.61
CA SER A 4 5.34 9.51 -26.30
C SER A 4 6.02 10.20 -25.11
N SER A 5 5.87 11.52 -24.98
CA SER A 5 6.45 12.29 -23.86
C SER A 5 5.75 11.97 -22.53
N LEU A 6 4.43 11.77 -22.56
CA LEU A 6 3.64 11.38 -21.40
C LEU A 6 3.97 9.95 -20.93
N ARG A 7 4.17 9.01 -21.86
CA ARG A 7 4.59 7.64 -21.54
C ARG A 7 5.98 7.58 -20.92
N LYS A 8 6.92 8.40 -21.41
CA LYS A 8 8.28 8.49 -20.86
C LYS A 8 8.26 9.02 -19.43
N GLY A 9 7.47 10.08 -19.16
CA GLY A 9 7.30 10.64 -17.82
C GLY A 9 6.76 9.62 -16.81
N ARG A 10 5.72 8.85 -17.16
CA ARG A 10 5.16 7.82 -16.27
C ARG A 10 6.15 6.69 -15.96
N ARG A 11 6.92 6.24 -16.95
CA ARG A 11 7.95 5.20 -16.70
C ARG A 11 9.03 5.69 -15.75
N GLN A 12 9.42 6.96 -15.85
CA GLN A 12 10.41 7.56 -14.94
C GLN A 12 9.85 7.68 -13.52
N GLN A 13 8.59 8.07 -13.38
CA GLN A 13 7.91 8.11 -12.08
C GLN A 13 7.84 6.72 -11.43
N TYR A 14 7.36 5.69 -12.13
CA TYR A 14 7.30 4.33 -11.55
C TYR A 14 8.68 3.77 -11.18
N ALA A 15 9.71 4.06 -11.95
CA ALA A 15 11.08 3.69 -11.59
C ALA A 15 11.57 4.45 -10.35
N ALA A 16 11.24 5.74 -10.25
CA ALA A 16 11.53 6.57 -9.08
C ALA A 16 10.82 6.03 -7.84
N ASP A 17 9.53 5.71 -7.94
CA ASP A 17 8.74 5.19 -6.84
C ASP A 17 9.28 3.83 -6.34
N GLY A 18 9.68 2.94 -7.25
CA GLY A 18 10.33 1.67 -6.89
C GLY A 18 11.66 1.85 -6.17
N LEU A 19 12.47 2.83 -6.58
CA LEU A 19 13.72 3.17 -5.90
C LEU A 19 13.49 3.87 -4.55
N LEU A 20 12.46 4.71 -4.43
CA LEU A 20 12.04 5.29 -3.17
C LEU A 20 11.56 4.21 -2.19
N LEU A 21 10.82 3.21 -2.67
CA LEU A 21 10.39 2.07 -1.87
C LEU A 21 11.59 1.22 -1.40
N LEU A 22 12.62 1.06 -2.23
CA LEU A 22 13.88 0.42 -1.83
C LEU A 22 14.60 1.22 -0.72
N VAL A 23 14.64 2.55 -0.85
CA VAL A 23 15.18 3.43 0.20
C VAL A 23 14.41 3.25 1.50
N THR A 24 13.08 3.20 1.43
CA THR A 24 12.20 2.94 2.57
C THR A 24 12.48 1.58 3.23
N ALA A 25 12.75 0.54 2.44
CA ALA A 25 13.16 -0.75 2.97
C ALA A 25 14.49 -0.68 3.73
N VAL A 26 15.50 0.00 3.16
CA VAL A 26 16.79 0.20 3.84
C VAL A 26 16.60 0.89 5.19
N TRP A 27 15.82 1.97 5.25
CA TRP A 27 15.59 2.69 6.51
C TRP A 27 14.82 1.87 7.55
N GLY A 28 13.81 1.11 7.13
CA GLY A 28 13.05 0.23 8.02
C GLY A 28 13.93 -0.76 8.78
N GLY A 29 15.00 -1.27 8.14
CA GLY A 29 15.98 -2.16 8.78
C GLY A 29 16.95 -1.48 9.75
N THR A 30 17.05 -0.14 9.78
CA THR A 30 18.05 0.57 10.60
C THR A 30 17.60 0.98 11.99
N PHE A 31 16.30 0.96 12.30
CA PHE A 31 15.79 1.43 13.60
C PHE A 31 16.37 0.64 14.78
N VAL A 32 16.44 -0.69 14.66
CA VAL A 32 17.01 -1.56 15.70
C VAL A 32 18.48 -1.21 15.90
N MET A 33 19.25 -1.13 14.82
CA MET A 33 20.69 -0.85 14.88
C MET A 33 21.01 0.52 15.48
N VAL A 34 20.21 1.55 15.15
CA VAL A 34 20.37 2.89 15.72
C VAL A 34 19.99 2.91 17.19
N LYS A 35 18.88 2.26 17.57
CA LYS A 35 18.44 2.18 18.97
C LYS A 35 19.52 1.57 19.86
N ASP A 36 20.07 0.42 19.47
CA ASP A 36 21.12 -0.26 20.23
C ASP A 36 22.41 0.58 20.32
N ALA A 37 22.77 1.29 19.24
CA ALA A 37 23.94 2.16 19.24
C ALA A 37 23.79 3.33 20.22
N VAL A 38 22.62 3.97 20.29
CA VAL A 38 22.38 5.16 21.13
C VAL A 38 21.97 4.86 22.56
N GLN A 39 21.82 3.58 22.93
CA GLN A 39 21.77 3.15 24.32
C GLN A 39 23.14 3.23 25.00
N GLY A 40 24.22 2.94 24.25
CA GLY A 40 25.58 2.93 24.76
C GLY A 40 26.45 4.11 24.34
N TYR A 41 25.93 5.02 23.48
CA TYR A 41 26.72 6.12 22.93
C TYR A 41 25.88 7.41 22.79
N PRO A 42 26.46 8.60 23.04
CA PRO A 42 25.70 9.86 22.97
C PRO A 42 25.11 10.15 21.59
N VAL A 43 23.88 10.68 21.57
CA VAL A 43 23.09 10.85 20.34
C VAL A 43 23.75 11.78 19.32
N PHE A 44 24.18 12.98 19.72
CA PHE A 44 24.75 13.93 18.74
C PHE A 44 26.14 13.49 18.27
N ALA A 45 26.92 12.82 19.12
CA ALA A 45 28.18 12.20 18.71
C ALA A 45 27.93 11.06 17.71
N PHE A 46 26.89 10.23 17.90
CA PHE A 46 26.49 9.19 16.94
C PHE A 46 26.06 9.79 15.59
N LEU A 47 25.20 10.81 15.62
CA LEU A 47 24.72 11.49 14.41
C LEU A 47 25.89 12.16 13.67
N ALA A 48 26.78 12.84 14.38
CA ALA A 48 27.97 13.43 13.80
C ALA A 48 28.82 12.36 13.08
N LEU A 49 29.06 11.21 13.72
CA LEU A 49 29.83 10.12 13.12
C LEU A 49 29.14 9.54 11.87
N ARG A 50 27.86 9.18 11.98
CA ARG A 50 27.05 8.64 10.88
C ARG A 50 27.04 9.57 9.67
N PHE A 51 26.77 10.85 9.89
CA PHE A 51 26.67 11.84 8.81
C PHE A 51 28.03 12.27 8.27
N ALA A 52 29.10 12.25 9.06
CA ALA A 52 30.46 12.46 8.56
C ALA A 52 30.91 11.33 7.63
N ILE A 53 30.62 10.07 7.98
CA ILE A 53 30.86 8.92 7.10
C ILE A 53 30.06 9.07 5.81
N GLY A 54 28.76 9.38 5.90
CA GLY A 54 27.92 9.59 4.73
C GLY A 54 28.40 10.74 3.84
N LEU A 55 28.81 11.86 4.44
CA LEU A 55 29.40 12.99 3.74
C LEU A 55 30.69 12.59 3.01
N ALA A 56 31.59 11.87 3.67
CA ALA A 56 32.83 11.40 3.05
C ALA A 56 32.55 10.52 1.83
N VAL A 57 31.60 9.59 1.93
CA VAL A 57 31.16 8.75 0.80
C VAL A 57 30.63 9.59 -0.36
N LEU A 58 29.77 10.58 -0.11
CA LEU A 58 29.25 11.43 -1.19
C LEU A 58 30.30 12.35 -1.81
N LEU A 59 31.24 12.87 -1.01
CA LEU A 59 32.36 13.66 -1.52
C LEU A 59 33.25 12.82 -2.45
N LEU A 60 33.47 11.54 -2.13
CA LEU A 60 34.20 10.60 -2.99
C LEU A 60 33.44 10.31 -4.29
N ILE A 61 32.13 10.05 -4.22
CA ILE A 61 31.31 9.73 -5.39
C ILE A 61 31.13 10.94 -6.31
N GLY A 62 30.95 12.13 -5.75
CA GLY A 62 30.39 13.26 -6.48
C GLY A 62 30.81 14.65 -6.01
N GLY A 63 31.84 14.81 -5.19
CA GLY A 63 32.23 16.10 -4.61
C GLY A 63 32.50 17.20 -5.65
N ARG A 64 32.99 16.86 -6.84
CA ARG A 64 33.18 17.81 -7.95
C ARG A 64 31.88 18.46 -8.43
N ARG A 65 30.73 17.78 -8.25
CA ARG A 65 29.40 18.27 -8.65
C ARG A 65 28.91 19.44 -7.79
N LEU A 66 29.52 19.69 -6.63
CA LEU A 66 29.23 20.88 -5.81
C LEU A 66 29.43 22.19 -6.59
N ARG A 67 30.34 22.20 -7.57
CA ARG A 67 30.58 23.34 -8.47
C ARG A 67 29.36 23.68 -9.35
N ASN A 68 28.43 22.75 -9.51
CA ASN A 68 27.22 22.93 -10.32
C ASN A 68 26.06 23.55 -9.52
N LEU A 69 26.22 23.81 -8.21
CA LEU A 69 25.17 24.42 -7.41
C LEU A 69 25.18 25.94 -7.53
N SER A 70 24.01 26.50 -7.82
CA SER A 70 23.75 27.93 -7.63
C SER A 70 23.71 28.29 -6.14
N ARG A 71 23.88 29.57 -5.80
CA ARG A 71 23.72 30.06 -4.42
C ARG A 71 22.34 29.76 -3.85
N ALA A 72 21.29 29.85 -4.68
CA ALA A 72 19.92 29.51 -4.29
C ALA A 72 19.80 28.02 -3.93
N ASN A 73 20.37 27.12 -4.75
CA ASN A 73 20.34 25.68 -4.49
C ASN A 73 21.23 25.28 -3.29
N LEU A 74 22.31 26.02 -3.03
CA LEU A 74 23.10 25.87 -1.81
C LEU A 74 22.26 26.21 -0.57
N GLY A 75 21.53 27.32 -0.60
CA GLY A 75 20.60 27.72 0.47
C GLY A 75 19.47 26.69 0.67
N ALA A 76 18.88 26.19 -0.42
CA ALA A 76 17.86 25.13 -0.35
C ALA A 76 18.42 23.82 0.21
N GLY A 77 19.64 23.44 -0.17
CA GLY A 77 20.34 22.28 0.40
C GLY A 77 20.63 22.44 1.88
N ALA A 78 21.02 23.64 2.32
CA ALA A 78 21.24 23.93 3.73
C ALA A 78 19.95 23.89 4.55
N LEU A 79 18.86 24.48 4.03
CA LEU A 79 17.54 24.42 4.66
C LEU A 79 17.03 22.98 4.77
N ALA A 80 17.14 22.19 3.70
CA ALA A 80 16.83 20.77 3.74
C ALA A 80 17.69 20.04 4.77
N GLY A 81 18.99 20.36 4.87
CA GLY A 81 19.91 19.83 5.87
C GLY A 81 19.51 20.17 7.31
N LEU A 82 18.99 21.37 7.57
CA LEU A 82 18.49 21.78 8.88
C LEU A 82 17.20 21.02 9.27
N PHE A 83 16.28 20.85 8.33
CA PHE A 83 15.10 20.01 8.54
C PHE A 83 15.47 18.54 8.78
N LEU A 84 16.45 18.04 8.02
CA LEU A 84 16.98 16.68 8.19
C LEU A 84 17.64 16.50 9.56
N LEU A 85 18.44 17.48 10.00
CA LEU A 85 19.03 17.51 11.33
C LEU A 85 17.95 17.47 12.40
N ALA A 86 16.92 18.31 12.30
CA ALA A 86 15.81 18.32 13.25
C ALA A 86 15.10 16.95 13.29
N GLY A 87 14.83 16.37 12.12
CA GLY A 87 14.25 15.04 11.99
C GLY A 87 15.05 13.97 12.74
N TYR A 88 16.34 13.84 12.41
CA TYR A 88 17.22 12.85 13.03
C TYR A 88 17.49 13.13 14.52
N ALA A 89 17.73 14.38 14.91
CA ALA A 89 18.03 14.73 16.29
C ALA A 89 16.86 14.38 17.21
N PHE A 90 15.66 14.86 16.90
CA PHE A 90 14.50 14.61 17.74
C PHE A 90 14.05 13.15 17.71
N GLN A 91 14.10 12.48 16.54
CA GLN A 91 13.78 11.05 16.46
C GLN A 91 14.76 10.20 17.28
N THR A 92 16.07 10.46 17.15
CA THR A 92 17.10 9.66 17.83
C THR A 92 17.13 9.92 19.33
N LEU A 93 16.89 11.17 19.78
CA LEU A 93 16.64 11.46 21.19
C LEU A 93 15.37 10.76 21.69
N GLY A 94 14.30 10.74 20.89
CA GLY A 94 13.05 10.07 21.21
C GLY A 94 13.22 8.55 21.41
N LEU A 95 14.07 7.91 20.61
CA LEU A 95 14.40 6.47 20.71
C LEU A 95 15.01 6.06 22.06
N GLN A 96 15.55 7.00 22.84
CA GLN A 96 16.00 6.71 24.22
C GLN A 96 14.84 6.49 25.20
N TYR A 97 13.64 6.99 24.87
CA TYR A 97 12.48 7.01 25.76
C TYR A 97 11.25 6.27 25.21
N THR A 98 11.28 5.85 23.95
CA THR A 98 10.19 5.07 23.31
C THR A 98 10.75 3.85 22.59
N SER A 99 9.88 2.91 22.24
CA SER A 99 10.27 1.71 21.48
C SER A 99 10.56 2.03 20.00
N ALA A 100 11.39 1.23 19.34
CA ALA A 100 11.66 1.36 17.90
C ALA A 100 10.38 1.31 17.05
N SER A 101 9.46 0.40 17.38
CA SER A 101 8.17 0.27 16.69
C SER A 101 7.29 1.53 16.84
N ARG A 102 7.13 2.05 18.07
CA ARG A 102 6.42 3.33 18.31
C ARG A 102 7.09 4.52 17.62
N ALA A 103 8.43 4.58 17.64
CA ALA A 103 9.15 5.63 16.94
C ALA A 103 8.94 5.56 15.42
N GLY A 104 9.00 4.37 14.83
CA GLY A 104 8.71 4.16 13.40
C GLY A 104 7.29 4.58 13.05
N PHE A 105 6.30 4.25 13.88
CA PHE A 105 4.91 4.70 13.71
C PHE A 105 4.76 6.22 13.71
N ILE A 106 5.28 6.88 14.74
CA ILE A 106 5.15 8.34 14.89
C ILE A 106 5.89 9.06 13.76
N THR A 107 7.04 8.52 13.33
CA THR A 107 7.76 9.02 12.15
C THR A 107 6.91 8.86 10.88
N GLY A 108 6.21 7.73 10.74
CA GLY A 108 5.27 7.45 9.66
C GLY A 108 4.11 8.42 9.56
N LEU A 109 3.76 9.15 10.65
CA LEU A 109 2.76 10.24 10.60
C LEU A 109 3.19 11.41 9.70
N SER A 110 4.44 11.44 9.24
CA SER A 110 4.86 12.30 8.13
C SER A 110 3.96 12.15 6.89
N VAL A 111 3.31 11.00 6.69
CA VAL A 111 2.29 10.77 5.66
C VAL A 111 1.11 11.75 5.74
N VAL A 112 0.77 12.21 6.94
CA VAL A 112 -0.27 13.22 7.19
C VAL A 112 0.33 14.62 7.13
N LEU A 113 1.50 14.82 7.76
CA LEU A 113 2.13 16.12 7.91
C LEU A 113 2.57 16.72 6.57
N VAL A 114 3.15 15.90 5.68
CA VAL A 114 3.65 16.36 4.38
C VAL A 114 2.56 16.95 3.50
N PRO A 115 1.42 16.29 3.21
CA PRO A 115 0.38 16.90 2.37
C PRO A 115 -0.24 18.15 3.00
N LEU A 116 -0.38 18.21 4.33
CA LEU A 116 -0.85 19.42 5.03
C LEU A 116 0.12 20.59 4.87
N LEU A 117 1.40 20.36 5.16
CA LEU A 117 2.44 21.38 5.07
C LEU A 117 2.72 21.77 3.62
N ALA A 118 2.65 20.83 2.67
CA ALA A 118 2.80 21.11 1.25
C ALA A 118 1.68 22.02 0.74
N ALA A 119 0.43 21.76 1.15
CA ALA A 119 -0.70 22.62 0.83
C ALA A 119 -0.55 24.04 1.39
N LEU A 120 0.05 24.18 2.57
CA LEU A 120 0.24 25.47 3.23
C LEU A 120 1.42 26.26 2.66
N VAL A 121 2.59 25.63 2.56
CA VAL A 121 3.87 26.29 2.29
C VAL A 121 4.12 26.44 0.79
N VAL A 122 3.92 25.36 0.03
CA VAL A 122 4.19 25.35 -1.43
C VAL A 122 2.91 25.44 -2.27
N ARG A 123 1.74 25.54 -1.62
CA ARG A 123 0.41 25.67 -2.23
C ARG A 123 0.05 24.50 -3.17
N GLU A 124 0.67 23.34 -2.96
CA GLU A 124 0.34 22.10 -3.64
C GLU A 124 -0.88 21.47 -2.97
N LYS A 125 -2.07 21.58 -3.60
CA LYS A 125 -3.31 21.03 -3.04
C LYS A 125 -3.39 19.52 -3.31
N PRO A 126 -3.39 18.66 -2.27
CA PRO A 126 -3.54 17.22 -2.45
C PRO A 126 -4.91 16.89 -3.04
N GLY A 127 -4.95 15.92 -3.97
CA GLY A 127 -6.21 15.42 -4.51
C GLY A 127 -7.00 14.62 -3.48
N GLY A 128 -8.29 14.39 -3.72
CA GLY A 128 -9.14 13.58 -2.83
C GLY A 128 -8.60 12.15 -2.63
N ALA A 129 -8.02 11.56 -3.68
CA ALA A 129 -7.36 10.25 -3.60
C ALA A 129 -6.16 10.24 -2.63
N THR A 130 -5.40 11.33 -2.59
CA THR A 130 -4.29 11.48 -1.63
C THR A 130 -4.83 11.46 -0.20
N TRP A 131 -5.93 12.17 0.09
CA TRP A 131 -6.54 12.16 1.43
C TRP A 131 -7.08 10.79 1.84
N VAL A 132 -7.69 10.04 0.92
CA VAL A 132 -8.09 8.65 1.17
C VAL A 132 -6.86 7.79 1.45
N GLY A 133 -5.78 7.98 0.68
CA GLY A 133 -4.50 7.30 0.90
C GLY A 133 -3.90 7.60 2.27
N VAL A 134 -3.89 8.87 2.68
CA VAL A 134 -3.45 9.33 4.01
C VAL A 134 -4.29 8.70 5.11
N ALA A 135 -5.62 8.66 4.97
CA ALA A 135 -6.51 8.06 5.95
C ALA A 135 -6.26 6.55 6.10
N LEU A 136 -6.10 5.83 4.98
CA LEU A 136 -5.77 4.39 4.98
C LEU A 136 -4.40 4.14 5.61
N ALA A 137 -3.37 4.89 5.22
CA ALA A 137 -2.03 4.75 5.76
C ALA A 137 -1.99 5.06 7.26
N THR A 138 -2.71 6.09 7.71
CA THR A 138 -2.80 6.44 9.14
C THR A 138 -3.52 5.36 9.94
N ALA A 139 -4.63 4.83 9.43
CA ALA A 139 -5.34 3.71 10.05
C ALA A 139 -4.47 2.45 10.12
N GLY A 140 -3.74 2.16 9.04
CA GLY A 140 -2.80 1.04 8.97
C GLY A 140 -1.67 1.17 9.99
N LEU A 141 -1.03 2.33 10.03
CA LEU A 141 -0.02 2.70 11.02
C LEU A 141 -0.58 2.54 12.46
N ALA A 142 -1.81 2.98 12.73
CA ALA A 142 -2.40 2.92 14.07
C ALA A 142 -2.63 1.46 14.52
N LEU A 143 -3.18 0.63 13.63
CA LEU A 143 -3.35 -0.80 13.89
C LEU A 143 -2.02 -1.51 14.11
N PHE A 144 -1.02 -1.16 13.30
CA PHE A 144 0.35 -1.70 13.36
C PHE A 144 1.02 -1.47 14.72
N THR A 145 0.64 -0.41 15.44
CA THR A 145 1.32 0.06 16.66
C THR A 145 0.52 -0.16 17.96
N SER A 146 -0.71 -0.66 17.85
CA SER A 146 -1.71 -0.73 18.93
C SER A 146 -1.45 -1.74 20.08
N SER A 147 -0.21 -2.19 20.29
CA SER A 147 0.13 -3.19 21.33
C SER A 147 0.46 -2.61 22.71
N GLY A 148 0.32 -1.30 22.94
CA GLY A 148 0.72 -0.67 24.22
C GLY A 148 -0.18 0.49 24.68
N SER A 149 0.22 1.12 25.79
CA SER A 149 -0.49 2.27 26.38
C SER A 149 -0.68 3.41 25.36
N LEU A 150 -1.87 4.02 25.36
CA LEU A 150 -2.20 5.21 24.57
C LEU A 150 -1.63 6.50 25.18
N ALA A 151 -1.08 6.44 26.39
CA ALA A 151 -0.43 7.60 26.99
C ALA A 151 0.79 8.02 26.15
N LEU A 152 0.86 9.30 25.81
CA LEU A 152 2.00 9.88 25.11
C LEU A 152 3.19 9.97 26.07
N SER A 153 4.29 9.32 25.71
CA SER A 153 5.56 9.47 26.42
C SER A 153 6.32 10.71 25.96
N LYS A 154 7.31 11.13 26.75
CA LYS A 154 8.29 12.15 26.33
C LYS A 154 8.97 11.77 25.01
N GLY A 155 9.28 10.48 24.82
CA GLY A 155 9.87 9.97 23.59
C GLY A 155 8.95 10.17 22.39
N ASP A 156 7.66 9.89 22.56
CA ASP A 156 6.67 10.03 21.49
C ASP A 156 6.55 11.48 21.00
N LEU A 157 6.57 12.46 21.91
CA LEU A 157 6.56 13.89 21.56
C LEU A 157 7.82 14.31 20.80
N LEU A 158 8.99 13.82 21.21
CA LEU A 158 10.25 14.08 20.50
C LEU A 158 10.20 13.47 19.09
N VAL A 159 9.78 12.22 18.94
CA VAL A 159 9.66 11.61 17.60
C VAL A 159 8.66 12.37 16.73
N LEU A 160 7.56 12.90 17.28
CA LEU A 160 6.60 13.71 16.53
C LEU A 160 7.22 15.01 16.02
N LEU A 161 8.06 15.67 16.82
CA LEU A 161 8.86 16.82 16.36
C LEU A 161 9.86 16.39 15.26
N GLY A 162 10.42 15.19 15.36
CA GLY A 162 11.23 14.59 14.31
C GLY A 162 10.45 14.39 13.01
N ALA A 163 9.21 13.89 13.09
CA ALA A 163 8.33 13.71 11.93
C ALA A 163 8.02 15.04 11.22
N LEU A 164 7.88 16.15 11.97
CA LEU A 164 7.77 17.50 11.40
C LEU A 164 9.05 17.93 10.67
N GLY A 165 10.23 17.63 11.24
CA GLY A 165 11.53 17.83 10.59
C GLY A 165 11.63 17.07 9.26
N PHE A 166 11.30 15.78 9.26
CA PHE A 166 11.27 14.98 8.03
C PHE A 166 10.24 15.48 7.01
N ALA A 167 9.08 15.95 7.45
CA ALA A 167 8.09 16.53 6.55
C ALA A 167 8.63 17.81 5.86
N GLY A 168 9.27 18.71 6.62
CA GLY A 168 9.94 19.89 6.07
C GLY A 168 11.08 19.52 5.11
N HIS A 169 11.84 18.47 5.41
CA HIS A 169 12.88 17.94 4.54
C HIS A 169 12.31 17.44 3.22
N ILE A 170 11.31 16.57 3.25
CA ILE A 170 10.64 16.01 2.06
C ILE A 170 10.12 17.13 1.15
N ILE A 171 9.46 18.15 1.71
CA ILE A 171 8.91 19.28 0.95
C ILE A 171 10.04 20.14 0.37
N THR A 172 11.10 20.40 1.13
CA THR A 172 12.22 21.21 0.63
C THR A 172 12.92 20.49 -0.53
N VAL A 173 13.13 19.18 -0.41
CA VAL A 173 13.76 18.37 -1.46
C VAL A 173 12.87 18.26 -2.70
N SER A 174 11.55 18.13 -2.57
CA SER A 174 10.64 18.07 -3.73
C SER A 174 10.66 19.37 -4.55
N VAL A 175 10.86 20.53 -3.91
CA VAL A 175 10.98 21.81 -4.60
C VAL A 175 12.37 22.01 -5.20
N ALA A 176 13.43 21.62 -4.48
CA ALA A 176 14.81 21.92 -4.87
C ALA A 176 15.43 20.92 -5.85
N SER A 177 15.11 19.62 -5.73
CA SER A 177 15.73 18.56 -6.54
C SER A 177 15.47 18.63 -8.05
N PRO A 178 14.34 19.16 -8.56
CA PRO A 178 14.17 19.37 -10.01
C PRO A 178 15.09 20.45 -10.60
N GLN A 179 15.63 21.33 -9.76
CA GLN A 179 16.35 22.55 -10.16
C GLN A 179 17.86 22.47 -9.84
N ALA A 180 18.35 21.36 -9.28
CA ALA A 180 19.72 21.20 -8.79
C ALA A 180 20.33 19.85 -9.20
N ASP A 181 21.66 19.76 -9.20
CA ASP A 181 22.31 18.44 -9.20
C ASP A 181 21.97 17.75 -7.86
N PRO A 182 21.32 16.57 -7.88
CA PRO A 182 20.81 15.91 -6.69
C PRO A 182 21.93 15.47 -5.76
N ILE A 183 23.07 15.00 -6.28
CA ILE A 183 24.19 14.51 -5.47
C ILE A 183 24.83 15.68 -4.74
N ALA A 184 25.00 16.81 -5.43
CA ALA A 184 25.49 18.03 -4.83
C ALA A 184 24.53 18.55 -3.75
N LEU A 185 23.22 18.57 -4.03
CA LEU A 185 22.20 18.99 -3.07
C LEU A 185 22.19 18.09 -1.82
N THR A 186 22.28 16.77 -1.98
CA THR A 186 22.39 15.82 -0.86
C THR A 186 23.68 16.03 -0.07
N THR A 187 24.80 16.28 -0.75
CA THR A 187 26.09 16.52 -0.10
C THR A 187 26.01 17.71 0.86
N VAL A 188 25.36 18.80 0.46
CA VAL A 188 25.14 19.97 1.33
C VAL A 188 24.26 19.61 2.53
N GLN A 189 23.18 18.86 2.32
CA GLN A 189 22.31 18.40 3.40
C GLN A 189 23.09 17.60 4.46
N LEU A 190 23.88 16.61 4.02
CA LEU A 190 24.68 15.79 4.93
C LEU A 190 25.77 16.61 5.64
N ALA A 191 26.38 17.57 4.94
CA ALA A 191 27.38 18.46 5.52
C ALA A 191 26.81 19.31 6.66
N VAL A 192 25.60 19.85 6.49
CA VAL A 192 24.91 20.59 7.56
C VAL A 192 24.67 19.70 8.77
N VAL A 193 24.11 18.51 8.58
CA VAL A 193 23.83 17.60 9.71
C VAL A 193 25.12 17.19 10.41
N ALA A 194 26.17 16.82 9.66
CA ALA A 194 27.46 16.41 10.20
C ALA A 194 28.11 17.55 11.01
N LEU A 195 28.17 18.75 10.44
CA LEU A 195 28.79 19.91 11.09
C LEU A 195 28.05 20.32 12.36
N VAL A 196 26.74 20.53 12.27
CA VAL A 196 25.95 21.02 13.40
C VAL A 196 25.89 19.96 14.51
N SER A 197 25.71 18.67 14.17
CA SER A 197 25.76 17.61 15.19
C SER A 197 27.13 17.53 15.87
N SER A 198 28.22 17.74 15.12
CA SER A 198 29.58 17.73 15.68
C SER A 198 29.79 18.89 16.65
N ILE A 199 29.28 20.08 16.33
CA ILE A 199 29.33 21.26 17.19
C ILE A 199 28.54 21.00 18.48
N ILE A 200 27.31 20.48 18.37
CA ILE A 200 26.48 20.15 19.55
C ILE A 200 27.19 19.10 20.43
N ALA A 201 27.75 18.06 19.82
CA ALA A 201 28.49 17.03 20.55
C ALA A 201 29.72 17.59 21.27
N ALA A 202 30.45 18.53 20.65
CA ALA A 202 31.60 19.18 21.27
C ALA A 202 31.19 20.09 22.43
N LEU A 203 30.15 20.91 22.25
CA LEU A 203 29.66 21.82 23.30
C LEU A 203 29.06 21.08 24.50
N ALA A 204 28.54 19.87 24.28
CA ALA A 204 27.96 19.02 25.33
C ALA A 204 28.94 17.95 25.86
N ASP A 205 30.23 18.03 25.50
CA ASP A 205 31.29 17.08 25.90
C ASP A 205 30.93 15.59 25.66
N GLN A 206 30.29 15.32 24.52
CA GLN A 206 29.79 13.99 24.17
C GLN A 206 30.80 13.11 23.42
N TRP A 207 31.97 13.65 23.07
CA TRP A 207 32.98 12.93 22.31
C TRP A 207 33.70 11.92 23.18
N THR A 208 33.25 10.67 23.09
CA THR A 208 33.87 9.52 23.73
C THR A 208 34.32 8.53 22.67
N ARG A 209 35.19 7.57 23.03
CA ARG A 209 35.66 6.55 22.08
C ARG A 209 34.49 5.62 21.72
N PRO A 210 34.05 5.54 20.45
CA PRO A 210 32.96 4.63 20.08
C PRO A 210 33.41 3.17 20.21
N GLY A 211 32.51 2.31 20.69
CA GLY A 211 32.73 0.87 20.73
C GLY A 211 32.65 0.23 19.33
N PRO A 212 33.04 -1.06 19.19
CA PRO A 212 33.02 -1.77 17.90
C PRO A 212 31.63 -1.79 17.25
N TYR A 213 30.57 -2.04 18.04
CA TYR A 213 29.19 -2.02 17.55
C TYR A 213 28.77 -0.64 17.08
N THR A 214 29.11 0.43 17.81
CA THR A 214 28.81 1.81 17.41
C THR A 214 29.48 2.18 16.09
N TRP A 215 30.73 1.75 15.87
CA TRP A 215 31.43 1.94 14.60
C TRP A 215 30.77 1.19 13.45
N TRP A 216 30.44 -0.09 13.65
CA TRP A 216 29.70 -0.87 12.68
C TRP A 216 28.36 -0.20 12.34
N ALA A 217 27.62 0.22 13.38
CA ALA A 217 26.34 0.88 13.25
C ALA A 217 26.45 2.18 12.45
N ALA A 218 27.44 3.02 12.78
CA ALA A 218 27.67 4.29 12.09
C ALA A 218 28.17 4.10 10.65
N LEU A 219 28.99 3.07 10.38
CA LEU A 219 29.48 2.77 9.03
C LEU A 219 28.34 2.32 8.12
N PHE A 220 27.57 1.31 8.55
CA PHE A 220 26.46 0.79 7.76
C PHE A 220 25.37 1.84 7.59
N THR A 221 24.96 2.53 8.67
CA THR A 221 23.94 3.58 8.52
C THR A 221 24.45 4.82 7.79
N GLY A 222 25.73 5.18 7.94
CA GLY A 222 26.33 6.34 7.28
C GLY A 222 26.49 6.14 5.77
N ALA A 223 27.03 5.00 5.36
CA ALA A 223 27.26 4.70 3.95
C ALA A 223 25.95 4.31 3.22
N LEU A 224 25.24 3.30 3.72
CA LEU A 224 24.07 2.76 3.02
C LEU A 224 22.82 3.60 3.27
N ALA A 225 22.43 3.74 4.54
CA ALA A 225 21.17 4.36 4.93
C ALA A 225 21.19 5.90 4.93
N THR A 226 22.36 6.52 4.80
CA THR A 226 22.52 7.97 4.74
C THR A 226 23.05 8.39 3.37
N ALA A 227 24.28 8.07 2.98
CA ALA A 227 24.82 8.54 1.70
C ALA A 227 24.03 8.02 0.50
N ILE A 228 23.96 6.69 0.32
CA ILE A 228 23.31 6.08 -0.85
C ILE A 228 21.80 6.36 -0.82
N ALA A 229 21.15 6.14 0.33
CA ALA A 229 19.72 6.33 0.46
C ALA A 229 19.27 7.78 0.22
N PHE A 230 19.90 8.79 0.83
CA PHE A 230 19.51 10.19 0.60
C PHE A 230 19.87 10.68 -0.80
N ALA A 231 20.95 10.17 -1.40
CA ALA A 231 21.29 10.48 -2.79
C ALA A 231 20.25 9.91 -3.76
N LEU A 232 19.79 8.68 -3.52
CA LEU A 232 18.70 8.06 -4.27
C LEU A 232 17.39 8.81 -4.05
N GLN A 233 17.00 9.08 -2.79
CA GLN A 233 15.81 9.87 -2.47
C GLN A 233 15.82 11.20 -3.23
N THR A 234 16.88 12.00 -3.07
CA THR A 234 16.98 13.33 -3.71
C THR A 234 16.95 13.21 -5.22
N SER A 235 17.56 12.16 -5.77
CA SER A 235 17.57 11.91 -7.21
C SER A 235 16.20 11.50 -7.76
N MET A 236 15.38 10.80 -6.97
CA MET A 236 14.10 10.25 -7.39
C MET A 236 12.92 11.18 -7.08
N GLN A 237 12.96 11.93 -5.97
CA GLN A 237 11.93 12.90 -5.58
C GLN A 237 11.70 14.00 -6.62
N ARG A 238 12.65 14.26 -7.52
CA ARG A 238 12.41 15.20 -8.63
C ARG A 238 11.32 14.74 -9.61
N PHE A 239 10.97 13.46 -9.60
CA PHE A 239 9.94 12.85 -10.45
C PHE A 239 8.64 12.56 -9.71
N THR A 240 8.61 12.75 -8.39
CA THR A 240 7.52 12.32 -7.51
C THR A 240 7.12 13.46 -6.55
N PRO A 241 5.85 13.88 -6.51
CA PRO A 241 5.39 14.94 -5.60
C PRO A 241 5.67 14.63 -4.11
N ALA A 242 5.75 15.66 -3.27
CA ALA A 242 6.03 15.51 -1.84
C ALA A 242 5.01 14.58 -1.15
N SER A 243 3.72 14.83 -1.40
CA SER A 243 2.62 14.05 -0.83
C SER A 243 2.68 12.58 -1.24
N HIS A 244 3.06 12.30 -2.49
CA HIS A 244 3.22 10.93 -2.97
C HIS A 244 4.44 10.24 -2.36
N THR A 245 5.57 10.96 -2.24
CA THR A 245 6.77 10.42 -1.60
C THR A 245 6.53 10.05 -0.14
N ALA A 246 5.80 10.89 0.60
CA ALA A 246 5.46 10.60 1.99
C ALA A 246 4.60 9.33 2.15
N LEU A 247 3.73 9.04 1.18
CA LEU A 247 2.94 7.82 1.14
C LEU A 247 3.77 6.57 0.83
N ILE A 248 4.81 6.69 0.00
CA ILE A 248 5.79 5.61 -0.20
C ILE A 248 6.56 5.38 1.10
N PHE A 249 7.03 6.44 1.75
CA PHE A 249 7.79 6.35 2.99
C PHE A 249 6.98 5.84 4.17
N ALA A 250 5.65 5.98 4.15
CA ALA A 250 4.77 5.35 5.14
C ALA A 250 4.90 3.82 5.17
N ALA A 251 5.45 3.18 4.13
CA ALA A 251 5.74 1.75 4.10
C ALA A 251 6.96 1.33 4.94
N GLU A 252 7.70 2.28 5.53
CA GLU A 252 8.90 2.01 6.34
C GLU A 252 8.64 1.00 7.48
N PRO A 253 7.58 1.15 8.30
CA PRO A 253 7.30 0.19 9.37
C PRO A 253 6.98 -1.20 8.82
N VAL A 254 6.38 -1.30 7.62
CA VAL A 254 6.09 -2.59 6.98
C VAL A 254 7.38 -3.35 6.73
N PHE A 255 8.42 -2.70 6.21
CA PHE A 255 9.71 -3.34 6.02
C PHE A 255 10.40 -3.66 7.34
N ALA A 256 10.29 -2.78 8.34
CA ALA A 256 10.82 -3.06 9.68
C ALA A 256 10.22 -4.36 10.27
N ALA A 257 8.90 -4.56 10.18
CA ALA A 257 8.27 -5.81 10.63
C ALA A 257 8.61 -7.01 9.74
N VAL A 258 8.71 -6.83 8.41
CA VAL A 258 9.16 -7.92 7.53
C VAL A 258 10.54 -8.40 7.96
N PHE A 259 11.48 -7.50 8.23
CA PHE A 259 12.80 -7.87 8.72
C PHE A 259 12.75 -8.46 10.12
N GLY A 260 11.98 -7.89 11.04
CA GLY A 260 11.79 -8.45 12.39
C GLY A 260 11.28 -9.90 12.36
N VAL A 261 10.30 -10.20 11.51
CA VAL A 261 9.79 -11.57 11.33
C VAL A 261 10.81 -12.48 10.63
N LEU A 262 11.50 -12.00 9.59
CA LEU A 262 12.48 -12.79 8.84
C LEU A 262 13.72 -13.15 9.68
N PHE A 263 14.17 -12.25 10.56
CA PHE A 263 15.30 -12.47 11.44
C PHE A 263 14.91 -13.18 12.76
N GLY A 264 13.63 -13.47 12.97
CA GLY A 264 13.12 -14.26 14.09
C GLY A 264 12.84 -13.48 15.37
N ASP A 265 12.89 -12.15 15.31
CA ASP A 265 12.66 -11.26 16.46
C ASP A 265 11.16 -11.03 16.74
N ASP A 266 10.30 -11.13 15.71
CA ASP A 266 8.86 -10.87 15.80
C ASP A 266 8.00 -12.04 15.25
N GLN A 267 6.79 -12.20 15.78
CA GLN A 267 5.78 -13.11 15.22
C GLN A 267 4.84 -12.37 14.27
N LEU A 268 4.47 -13.02 13.16
CA LEU A 268 3.51 -12.46 12.21
C LEU A 268 2.10 -12.47 12.82
N THR A 269 1.61 -11.30 13.23
CA THR A 269 0.28 -11.16 13.82
C THR A 269 -0.73 -10.60 12.81
N THR A 270 -2.02 -10.91 13.02
CA THR A 270 -3.14 -10.32 12.27
C THR A 270 -3.08 -8.79 12.20
N ARG A 271 -2.60 -8.13 13.26
CA ARG A 271 -2.45 -6.66 13.34
C ARG A 271 -1.34 -6.14 12.43
N LEU A 272 -0.19 -6.81 12.39
CA LEU A 272 0.91 -6.44 11.50
C LEU A 272 0.50 -6.61 10.03
N VAL A 273 -0.20 -7.69 9.70
CA VAL A 273 -0.68 -7.95 8.34
C VAL A 273 -1.74 -6.93 7.92
N THR A 274 -2.79 -6.72 8.72
CA THR A 274 -3.84 -5.73 8.40
C THR A 274 -3.29 -4.30 8.33
N GLY A 275 -2.44 -3.91 9.29
CA GLY A 275 -1.81 -2.60 9.31
C GLY A 275 -0.93 -2.35 8.09
N GLY A 276 -0.07 -3.33 7.75
CA GLY A 276 0.79 -3.24 6.57
C GLY A 276 0.01 -3.19 5.25
N LEU A 277 -1.04 -4.01 5.12
CA LEU A 277 -1.92 -3.97 3.94
C LEU A 277 -2.61 -2.62 3.78
N LEU A 278 -3.10 -2.01 4.86
CA LEU A 278 -3.71 -0.68 4.82
C LEU A 278 -2.74 0.42 4.39
N ILE A 279 -1.49 0.36 4.84
CA ILE A 279 -0.43 1.28 4.41
C ILE A 279 -0.16 1.15 2.91
N LEU A 280 0.02 -0.08 2.42
CA LEU A 280 0.26 -0.35 1.00
C LEU A 280 -0.94 0.06 0.13
N LEU A 281 -2.16 -0.22 0.60
CA LEU A 281 -3.40 0.22 -0.06
C LEU A 281 -3.51 1.75 -0.10
N GLY A 282 -3.13 2.43 0.98
CA GLY A 282 -3.13 3.89 1.04
C GLY A 282 -2.19 4.52 0.00
N SER A 283 -0.97 3.98 -0.12
CA SER A 283 -0.01 4.38 -1.15
C SER A 283 -0.58 4.13 -2.56
N LEU A 284 -1.08 2.93 -2.84
CA LEU A 284 -1.66 2.57 -4.14
C LEU A 284 -2.84 3.46 -4.54
N VAL A 285 -3.77 3.71 -3.61
CA VAL A 285 -4.95 4.56 -3.83
C VAL A 285 -4.55 5.99 -4.23
N SER A 286 -3.46 6.50 -3.66
CA SER A 286 -2.99 7.85 -3.95
C SER A 286 -2.33 8.01 -5.31
N ASP A 287 -1.69 6.94 -5.82
CA ASP A 287 -0.94 6.96 -7.08
C ASP A 287 -1.83 6.69 -8.30
N ILE A 288 -2.93 5.95 -8.11
CA ILE A 288 -3.87 5.65 -9.19
C ILE A 288 -4.46 6.95 -9.73
N SER A 289 -4.37 7.16 -11.05
CA SER A 289 -4.82 8.41 -11.70
C SER A 289 -6.36 8.58 -11.80
N TRP A 290 -7.15 7.78 -11.06
CA TRP A 290 -8.63 7.70 -11.03
C TRP A 290 -9.33 8.13 -12.34
N SER A 291 -8.85 7.60 -13.46
CA SER A 291 -9.22 8.04 -14.81
C SER A 291 -10.27 7.14 -15.47
N GLN A 292 -10.85 7.57 -16.58
CA GLN A 292 -11.75 6.72 -17.40
C GLN A 292 -11.06 5.42 -17.84
N ARG A 293 -9.76 5.50 -18.18
CA ARG A 293 -8.95 4.35 -18.56
C ARG A 293 -8.76 3.39 -17.38
N THR A 294 -8.48 3.93 -16.19
CA THR A 294 -8.37 3.15 -14.95
C THR A 294 -9.69 2.41 -14.66
N ALA A 295 -10.82 3.13 -14.73
CA ALA A 295 -12.13 2.54 -14.51
C ALA A 295 -12.44 1.42 -15.53
N THR A 296 -12.03 1.59 -16.78
CA THR A 296 -12.20 0.56 -17.82
C THR A 296 -11.36 -0.69 -17.53
N ILE A 297 -10.10 -0.51 -17.13
CA ILE A 297 -9.21 -1.62 -16.75
C ILE A 297 -9.78 -2.36 -15.54
N LEU A 298 -10.10 -1.64 -14.46
CA LEU A 298 -10.66 -2.23 -13.25
C LEU A 298 -11.98 -2.94 -13.51
N SER A 299 -12.89 -2.34 -14.29
CA SER A 299 -14.14 -2.99 -14.66
C SER A 299 -13.93 -4.30 -15.44
N ARG A 300 -12.85 -4.42 -16.22
CA ARG A 300 -12.57 -5.62 -17.01
C ARG A 300 -11.94 -6.72 -16.15
N PHE A 301 -10.95 -6.38 -15.33
CA PHE A 301 -10.22 -7.35 -14.51
C PHE A 301 -10.94 -7.74 -13.22
N LEU A 302 -11.85 -6.91 -12.73
CA LEU A 302 -12.74 -7.21 -11.59
C LEU A 302 -14.14 -7.64 -12.07
N ALA A 303 -14.21 -8.30 -13.22
CA ALA A 303 -15.45 -8.90 -13.70
C ALA A 303 -15.84 -10.11 -12.83
N PRO A 304 -17.15 -10.45 -12.71
CA PRO A 304 -17.67 -11.46 -11.79
C PRO A 304 -16.94 -12.81 -11.83
N HIS A 305 -16.55 -13.29 -13.01
CA HIS A 305 -15.89 -14.57 -13.15
C HIS A 305 -14.46 -14.56 -12.59
N TYR A 306 -13.72 -13.46 -12.74
CA TYR A 306 -12.37 -13.33 -12.19
C TYR A 306 -12.40 -13.15 -10.67
N THR A 307 -13.34 -12.34 -10.16
CA THR A 307 -13.49 -12.15 -8.71
C THR A 307 -13.95 -13.43 -8.04
N LEU A 308 -14.89 -14.18 -8.63
CA LEU A 308 -15.33 -15.48 -8.12
C LEU A 308 -14.20 -16.52 -8.14
N ALA A 309 -13.45 -16.63 -9.25
CA ALA A 309 -12.32 -17.55 -9.33
C ALA A 309 -11.25 -17.25 -8.27
N MET A 310 -10.91 -15.96 -8.09
CA MET A 310 -9.97 -15.53 -7.04
C MET A 310 -10.52 -15.85 -5.64
N GLY A 311 -11.79 -15.58 -5.39
CA GLY A 311 -12.45 -15.88 -4.12
C GLY A 311 -12.42 -17.36 -3.77
N LEU A 312 -12.79 -18.22 -4.72
CA LEU A 312 -12.74 -19.67 -4.55
C LEU A 312 -11.31 -20.16 -4.31
N ALA A 313 -10.32 -19.61 -5.02
CA ALA A 313 -8.92 -19.94 -4.79
C ALA A 313 -8.45 -19.54 -3.37
N LEU A 314 -8.80 -18.35 -2.89
CA LEU A 314 -8.49 -17.91 -1.52
C LEU A 314 -9.13 -18.82 -0.47
N LEU A 315 -10.39 -19.18 -0.65
CA LEU A 315 -11.09 -20.11 0.24
C LEU A 315 -10.46 -21.51 0.20
N GLY A 316 -10.13 -22.02 -0.99
CA GLY A 316 -9.49 -23.32 -1.17
C GLY A 316 -8.04 -23.39 -0.68
N LEU A 317 -7.33 -22.27 -0.62
CA LEU A 317 -6.00 -22.20 0.01
C LEU A 317 -6.05 -22.45 1.52
N ASN A 318 -7.19 -22.15 2.15
CA ASN A 318 -7.43 -22.33 3.58
C ASN A 318 -8.26 -23.59 3.88
N ASP A 319 -8.18 -24.59 3.01
CA ASP A 319 -8.88 -25.85 3.20
C ASP A 319 -8.32 -26.62 4.42
N PRO A 320 -9.17 -27.17 5.31
CA PRO A 320 -8.72 -27.90 6.49
C PRO A 320 -7.86 -29.14 6.17
N ASP A 321 -8.12 -29.81 5.05
CA ASP A 321 -7.35 -30.98 4.59
C ASP A 321 -6.08 -30.57 3.82
N GLY A 322 -5.83 -29.26 3.72
CA GLY A 322 -4.61 -28.65 3.20
C GLY A 322 -4.80 -27.94 1.87
N TRP A 323 -4.01 -26.89 1.65
CA TRP A 323 -4.12 -26.00 0.48
C TRP A 323 -4.09 -26.71 -0.90
N ARG A 324 -3.36 -27.83 -1.02
CA ARG A 324 -3.31 -28.61 -2.28
C ARG A 324 -4.63 -29.30 -2.56
N HIS A 325 -5.33 -29.77 -1.53
CA HIS A 325 -6.63 -30.42 -1.64
C HIS A 325 -7.68 -29.41 -2.11
N GLY A 326 -7.81 -28.29 -1.40
CA GLY A 326 -8.75 -27.23 -1.80
C GLY A 326 -8.47 -26.67 -3.20
N LEU A 327 -7.21 -26.44 -3.58
CA LEU A 327 -6.89 -25.97 -4.94
C LEU A 327 -7.21 -26.98 -6.04
N LYS A 328 -7.10 -28.30 -5.78
CA LYS A 328 -7.54 -29.33 -6.74
C LYS A 328 -9.06 -29.25 -6.94
N TRP A 329 -9.82 -29.05 -5.86
CA TRP A 329 -11.26 -28.82 -5.94
C TRP A 329 -11.61 -27.58 -6.74
N VAL A 330 -10.95 -26.45 -6.47
CA VAL A 330 -11.13 -25.21 -7.23
C VAL A 330 -10.84 -25.42 -8.73
N ALA A 331 -9.76 -26.14 -9.06
CA ALA A 331 -9.42 -26.46 -10.44
C ALA A 331 -10.47 -27.38 -11.09
N PHE A 332 -10.92 -28.41 -10.38
CA PHE A 332 -11.93 -29.37 -10.83
C PHE A 332 -13.28 -28.68 -11.12
N ILE A 333 -13.82 -27.94 -10.16
CA ILE A 333 -15.09 -27.21 -10.36
C ILE A 333 -14.92 -26.12 -11.42
N GLY A 334 -13.78 -25.42 -11.46
CA GLY A 334 -13.51 -24.37 -12.45
C GLY A 334 -13.44 -24.92 -13.88
N LEU A 335 -12.79 -26.06 -14.08
CA LEU A 335 -12.71 -26.74 -15.38
C LEU A 335 -14.10 -27.14 -15.89
N LEU A 336 -14.97 -27.66 -15.01
CA LEU A 336 -16.27 -28.21 -15.40
C LEU A 336 -17.40 -27.18 -15.47
N SER A 337 -17.28 -26.05 -14.76
CA SER A 337 -18.33 -25.01 -14.74
C SER A 337 -17.93 -23.75 -15.50
N LEU A 338 -16.75 -23.18 -15.21
CA LEU A 338 -16.36 -21.86 -15.71
C LEU A 338 -15.96 -21.92 -17.19
N LEU A 339 -15.14 -22.88 -17.61
CA LEU A 339 -14.71 -22.95 -19.02
C LEU A 339 -15.88 -23.17 -19.99
N PRO A 340 -16.83 -24.10 -19.74
CA PRO A 340 -18.01 -24.23 -20.58
C PRO A 340 -18.88 -22.97 -20.61
N LEU A 341 -19.07 -22.30 -19.46
CA LEU A 341 -19.82 -21.04 -19.38
C LEU A 341 -19.17 -19.93 -20.23
N LEU A 342 -17.84 -19.80 -20.18
CA LEU A 342 -17.09 -18.88 -21.05
C LEU A 342 -17.22 -19.28 -22.53
N GLY A 343 -17.26 -20.59 -22.82
CA GLY A 343 -17.59 -21.13 -24.14
C GLY A 343 -18.96 -20.67 -24.65
N VAL A 344 -20.00 -20.75 -23.81
CA VAL A 344 -21.34 -20.23 -24.15
C VAL A 344 -21.32 -18.73 -24.41
N PHE A 345 -20.59 -17.94 -23.61
CA PHE A 345 -20.50 -16.50 -23.82
C PHE A 345 -19.75 -16.14 -25.11
N THR A 346 -18.67 -16.85 -25.44
CA THR A 346 -17.95 -16.65 -26.72
C THR A 346 -18.82 -17.02 -27.92
N TYR A 347 -19.58 -18.12 -27.84
CA TYR A 347 -20.56 -18.50 -28.85
C TYR A 347 -21.67 -17.44 -29.00
N ALA A 348 -22.25 -17.00 -27.88
CA ALA A 348 -23.30 -15.98 -27.86
C ALA A 348 -22.82 -14.65 -28.46
N LEU A 349 -21.56 -14.28 -28.24
CA LEU A 349 -20.96 -13.08 -28.83
C LEU A 349 -20.76 -13.23 -30.35
N ARG A 350 -20.23 -14.38 -30.79
CA ARG A 350 -20.01 -14.67 -32.22
C ARG A 350 -21.31 -14.68 -33.03
N ASN A 351 -22.38 -15.21 -32.44
CA ASN A 351 -23.68 -15.29 -33.10
C ASN A 351 -24.58 -14.09 -32.84
N GLY A 352 -24.05 -12.98 -32.29
CA GLY A 352 -24.80 -11.74 -32.06
C GLY A 352 -25.91 -11.84 -31.01
N THR A 353 -25.93 -12.91 -30.22
CA THR A 353 -26.88 -13.08 -29.11
C THR A 353 -26.63 -12.04 -28.02
N ILE A 354 -25.36 -11.70 -27.78
CA ILE A 354 -24.95 -10.59 -26.92
C ILE A 354 -24.12 -9.59 -27.72
N SER A 355 -24.25 -8.31 -27.39
CA SER A 355 -23.52 -7.23 -28.08
C SER A 355 -22.11 -7.02 -27.52
N ASP A 356 -21.90 -7.36 -26.25
CA ASP A 356 -20.66 -7.10 -25.54
C ASP A 356 -20.41 -8.18 -24.47
N TRP A 357 -19.14 -8.38 -24.14
CA TRP A 357 -18.71 -9.38 -23.15
C TRP A 357 -19.29 -9.17 -21.74
N HIS A 358 -19.63 -7.93 -21.38
CA HIS A 358 -20.17 -7.61 -20.05
C HIS A 358 -21.70 -7.63 -20.01
N ILE A 359 -22.36 -7.98 -21.13
CA ILE A 359 -23.81 -8.06 -21.31
C ILE A 359 -24.49 -6.81 -20.72
N SER A 360 -24.17 -5.67 -21.32
CA SER A 360 -24.52 -4.36 -20.78
C SER A 360 -26.03 -4.05 -20.87
N ASP A 361 -26.71 -4.64 -21.85
CA ASP A 361 -28.16 -4.60 -21.99
C ASP A 361 -28.82 -5.69 -21.11
N ARG A 362 -29.73 -5.26 -20.22
CA ARG A 362 -30.46 -6.18 -19.36
C ARG A 362 -31.33 -7.17 -20.12
N LYS A 363 -31.87 -6.81 -21.30
CA LYS A 363 -32.72 -7.71 -22.10
C LYS A 363 -31.92 -8.90 -22.62
N GLN A 364 -30.64 -8.68 -22.94
CA GLN A 364 -29.75 -9.75 -23.36
C GLN A 364 -29.47 -10.75 -22.24
N ARG A 365 -29.38 -10.28 -20.98
CA ARG A 365 -29.17 -11.15 -19.79
C ARG A 365 -30.30 -12.16 -19.59
N LEU A 366 -31.51 -11.83 -20.05
CA LEU A 366 -32.71 -12.67 -19.93
C LEU A 366 -32.91 -13.60 -21.13
N LYS A 367 -31.99 -13.62 -22.10
CA LYS A 367 -32.10 -14.54 -23.24
C LYS A 367 -32.05 -15.99 -22.73
N PRO A 368 -32.92 -16.89 -23.21
CA PRO A 368 -33.04 -18.26 -22.70
C PRO A 368 -31.71 -19.01 -22.63
N LEU A 369 -30.85 -18.86 -23.65
CA LEU A 369 -29.52 -19.47 -23.68
C LEU A 369 -28.66 -19.07 -22.46
N LEU A 370 -28.64 -17.78 -22.10
CA LEU A 370 -27.80 -17.28 -21.01
C LEU A 370 -28.38 -17.62 -19.64
N VAL A 371 -29.71 -17.61 -19.51
CA VAL A 371 -30.40 -18.03 -18.29
C VAL A 371 -30.16 -19.52 -18.03
N ALA A 372 -30.38 -20.37 -19.05
CA ALA A 372 -30.15 -21.80 -18.95
C ALA A 372 -28.68 -22.12 -18.64
N ALA A 373 -27.74 -21.51 -19.35
CA ALA A 373 -26.31 -21.71 -19.10
C ALA A 373 -25.89 -21.21 -17.71
N GLY A 374 -26.39 -20.04 -17.27
CA GLY A 374 -26.09 -19.48 -15.96
C GLY A 374 -26.61 -20.34 -14.81
N LEU A 375 -27.82 -20.91 -14.92
CA LEU A 375 -28.37 -21.82 -13.92
C LEU A 375 -27.71 -23.19 -13.94
N LEU A 376 -27.46 -23.75 -15.13
CA LEU A 376 -26.81 -25.05 -15.29
C LEU A 376 -25.38 -25.03 -14.75
N PHE A 377 -24.53 -24.13 -15.28
CA PHE A 377 -23.13 -24.05 -14.86
C PHE A 377 -22.96 -23.35 -13.51
N GLY A 378 -23.94 -22.57 -13.05
CA GLY A 378 -23.95 -21.99 -11.70
C GLY A 378 -24.31 -23.00 -10.61
N SER A 379 -25.14 -24.01 -10.90
CA SER A 379 -25.51 -25.05 -9.95
C SER A 379 -24.50 -26.21 -9.90
N LEU A 380 -23.83 -26.48 -11.02
CA LEU A 380 -22.90 -27.59 -11.16
C LEU A 380 -21.81 -27.65 -10.05
N PRO A 381 -21.14 -26.55 -9.64
CA PRO A 381 -20.16 -26.60 -8.56
C PRO A 381 -20.74 -27.12 -7.24
N ALA A 382 -21.94 -26.66 -6.84
CA ALA A 382 -22.58 -27.09 -5.61
C ALA A 382 -22.99 -28.58 -5.69
N VAL A 383 -23.50 -29.02 -6.84
CA VAL A 383 -23.85 -30.42 -7.07
C VAL A 383 -22.61 -31.32 -7.00
N LEU A 384 -21.52 -30.95 -7.66
CA LEU A 384 -20.27 -31.73 -7.64
C LEU A 384 -19.69 -31.80 -6.23
N LEU A 385 -19.64 -30.68 -5.51
CA LEU A 385 -19.13 -30.64 -4.14
C LEU A 385 -20.02 -31.47 -3.18
N TYR A 386 -21.33 -31.50 -3.40
CA TYR A 386 -22.23 -32.34 -2.61
C TYR A 386 -22.05 -33.84 -2.93
N LEU A 387 -22.06 -34.21 -4.21
CA LEU A 387 -22.02 -35.62 -4.64
C LEU A 387 -20.70 -36.32 -4.32
N PHE A 388 -19.60 -35.56 -4.31
CA PHE A 388 -18.26 -36.08 -4.12
C PHE A 388 -17.65 -35.62 -2.78
N GLU A 389 -18.48 -35.19 -1.82
CA GLU A 389 -18.07 -34.82 -0.46
C GLU A 389 -16.89 -33.81 -0.43
N GLY A 390 -16.99 -32.78 -1.26
CA GLY A 390 -15.97 -31.73 -1.35
C GLY A 390 -16.01 -30.76 -0.17
N PRO A 391 -15.03 -29.84 -0.10
CA PRO A 391 -14.88 -28.92 1.03
C PRO A 391 -16.12 -28.09 1.33
N SER A 392 -16.53 -28.06 2.59
CA SER A 392 -17.72 -27.34 3.06
C SER A 392 -17.68 -25.84 2.77
N VAL A 393 -16.49 -25.22 2.86
CA VAL A 393 -16.30 -23.79 2.56
C VAL A 393 -16.53 -23.51 1.08
N LEU A 394 -16.00 -24.37 0.19
CA LEU A 394 -16.23 -24.24 -1.26
C LEU A 394 -17.69 -24.54 -1.62
N PHE A 395 -18.32 -25.50 -0.94
CA PHE A 395 -19.73 -25.84 -1.12
C PHE A 395 -20.61 -24.64 -0.75
N THR A 396 -20.39 -24.03 0.40
CA THR A 396 -21.06 -22.81 0.85
C THR A 396 -20.90 -21.67 -0.17
N ALA A 397 -19.68 -21.47 -0.69
CA ALA A 397 -19.43 -20.46 -1.70
C ALA A 397 -20.17 -20.74 -3.03
N ALA A 398 -20.25 -22.01 -3.44
CA ALA A 398 -20.99 -22.43 -4.63
C ALA A 398 -22.50 -22.22 -4.49
N VAL A 399 -23.07 -22.60 -3.34
CA VAL A 399 -24.50 -22.36 -3.03
C VAL A 399 -24.81 -20.86 -3.01
N ALA A 400 -23.95 -20.05 -2.40
CA ALA A 400 -24.12 -18.61 -2.36
C ALA A 400 -24.03 -17.98 -3.76
N ALA A 401 -23.12 -18.46 -4.61
CA ALA A 401 -23.01 -18.01 -6.01
C ALA A 401 -24.27 -18.35 -6.82
N LEU A 402 -24.82 -19.56 -6.67
CA LEU A 402 -26.08 -19.93 -7.30
C LEU A 402 -27.24 -19.06 -6.81
N GLY A 403 -27.36 -18.85 -5.50
CA GLY A 403 -28.36 -17.96 -4.91
C GLY A 403 -28.26 -16.54 -5.48
N LEU A 404 -27.04 -16.03 -5.62
CA LEU A 404 -26.80 -14.72 -6.21
C LEU A 404 -27.21 -14.65 -7.69
N ILE A 405 -26.96 -15.70 -8.48
CA ILE A 405 -27.38 -15.77 -9.88
C ILE A 405 -28.91 -15.67 -9.97
N VAL A 406 -29.64 -16.47 -9.17
CA VAL A 406 -31.10 -16.48 -9.15
C VAL A 406 -31.67 -15.12 -8.75
N VAL A 407 -31.19 -14.55 -7.64
CA VAL A 407 -31.66 -13.24 -7.15
C VAL A 407 -31.36 -12.14 -8.16
N ASN A 408 -30.17 -12.11 -8.75
CA ASN A 408 -29.83 -11.13 -9.79
C ASN A 408 -30.71 -11.27 -11.03
N LEU A 409 -31.06 -12.49 -11.46
CA LEU A 409 -31.96 -12.72 -12.59
C LEU A 409 -33.37 -12.19 -12.32
N ILE A 410 -33.91 -12.49 -11.14
CA ILE A 410 -35.22 -11.98 -10.69
C ILE A 410 -35.23 -10.45 -10.71
N ILE A 411 -34.24 -9.81 -10.09
CA ILE A 411 -34.15 -8.34 -10.07
C ILE A 411 -34.01 -7.80 -11.50
N THR A 412 -33.14 -8.41 -12.33
CA THR A 412 -32.87 -7.97 -13.71
C THR A 412 -34.10 -8.00 -14.60
N ALA A 413 -35.06 -8.89 -14.34
CA ALA A 413 -36.34 -8.95 -15.03
C ALA A 413 -37.13 -7.62 -14.93
N PHE A 414 -37.02 -6.93 -13.80
CA PHE A 414 -37.76 -5.68 -13.53
C PHE A 414 -36.86 -4.44 -13.60
N TRP A 415 -35.61 -4.53 -13.14
CA TRP A 415 -34.70 -3.39 -12.96
C TRP A 415 -33.23 -3.75 -13.15
N LYS A 416 -32.43 -2.84 -13.72
CA LYS A 416 -31.02 -3.12 -14.05
C LYS A 416 -30.14 -3.06 -12.80
N ILE A 417 -29.75 -4.21 -12.24
CA ILE A 417 -28.77 -4.29 -11.13
C ILE A 417 -27.31 -4.46 -11.63
N SER A 418 -26.34 -4.03 -10.83
CA SER A 418 -24.90 -4.22 -11.11
C SER A 418 -24.40 -5.59 -10.66
N GLN A 419 -24.36 -6.55 -11.60
CA GLN A 419 -23.84 -7.90 -11.36
C GLN A 419 -22.35 -7.93 -10.98
N HIS A 420 -21.57 -6.93 -11.41
CA HIS A 420 -20.15 -6.82 -11.03
C HIS A 420 -19.99 -6.52 -9.55
N VAL A 421 -20.78 -5.55 -9.05
CA VAL A 421 -20.72 -5.15 -7.65
C VAL A 421 -21.33 -6.23 -6.76
N SER A 422 -22.42 -6.87 -7.17
CA SER A 422 -23.03 -7.94 -6.38
C SER A 422 -22.15 -9.19 -6.27
N ALA A 423 -21.50 -9.62 -7.35
CA ALA A 423 -20.53 -10.73 -7.30
C ALA A 423 -19.31 -10.39 -6.43
N THR A 424 -18.78 -9.16 -6.56
CA THR A 424 -17.64 -8.71 -5.74
C THR A 424 -18.02 -8.69 -4.26
N ALA A 425 -19.21 -8.17 -3.92
CA ALA A 425 -19.70 -8.13 -2.55
C ALA A 425 -19.92 -9.53 -1.96
N LEU A 426 -20.49 -10.45 -2.73
CA LEU A 426 -20.63 -11.84 -2.31
C LEU A 426 -19.26 -12.46 -1.96
N VAL A 427 -18.33 -12.43 -2.91
CA VAL A 427 -17.01 -13.06 -2.75
C VAL A 427 -16.24 -12.47 -1.58
N THR A 428 -16.15 -11.14 -1.52
CA THR A 428 -15.37 -10.46 -0.49
C THR A 428 -15.98 -10.64 0.90
N THR A 429 -17.31 -10.75 1.01
CA THR A 429 -17.99 -11.07 2.27
C THR A 429 -17.71 -12.52 2.71
N LEU A 430 -17.79 -13.49 1.80
CA LEU A 430 -17.47 -14.90 2.11
C LEU A 430 -16.02 -15.07 2.55
N VAL A 431 -15.08 -14.46 1.82
CA VAL A 431 -13.65 -14.47 2.13
C VAL A 431 -13.39 -13.81 3.49
N ALA A 432 -13.99 -12.65 3.75
CA ALA A 432 -13.83 -11.94 5.03
C ALA A 432 -14.38 -12.75 6.21
N ALA A 433 -15.54 -13.40 6.03
CA ALA A 433 -16.16 -14.21 7.07
C ALA A 433 -15.32 -15.45 7.42
N ASN A 434 -14.81 -16.17 6.40
CA ASN A 434 -14.11 -17.43 6.62
C ASN A 434 -12.62 -17.26 6.98
N LEU A 435 -11.96 -16.20 6.50
CA LEU A 435 -10.50 -16.04 6.60
C LEU A 435 -10.08 -14.88 7.52
N GLY A 436 -11.03 -14.17 8.11
CA GLY A 436 -10.81 -13.17 9.14
C GLY A 436 -10.38 -11.78 8.66
N LEU A 437 -10.01 -10.95 9.64
CA LEU A 437 -9.82 -9.50 9.47
C LEU A 437 -8.77 -9.08 8.41
N PRO A 438 -7.64 -9.77 8.19
CA PRO A 438 -6.70 -9.45 7.12
C PRO A 438 -7.32 -9.41 5.73
N LEU A 439 -8.18 -10.38 5.44
CA LEU A 439 -8.83 -10.48 4.13
C LEU A 439 -10.15 -9.70 4.07
N ALA A 440 -10.64 -9.17 5.20
CA ALA A 440 -11.75 -8.21 5.23
C ALA A 440 -11.42 -6.89 4.49
N LEU A 441 -10.14 -6.54 4.31
CA LEU A 441 -9.74 -5.42 3.44
C LEU A 441 -10.17 -5.63 1.98
N GLY A 442 -10.40 -6.88 1.56
CA GLY A 442 -11.00 -7.21 0.26
C GLY A 442 -12.37 -6.55 0.06
N LEU A 443 -13.11 -6.22 1.12
CA LEU A 443 -14.38 -5.49 1.04
C LEU A 443 -14.24 -4.11 0.39
N LEU A 444 -13.04 -3.51 0.41
CA LEU A 444 -12.75 -2.25 -0.29
C LEU A 444 -12.83 -2.40 -1.82
N LEU A 445 -12.81 -3.62 -2.36
CA LEU A 445 -13.08 -3.87 -3.78
C LEU A 445 -14.53 -3.53 -4.16
N ILE A 446 -15.48 -3.60 -3.23
CA ILE A 446 -16.90 -3.28 -3.48
C ILE A 446 -17.07 -1.82 -3.95
N PRO A 447 -16.66 -0.80 -3.17
CA PRO A 447 -16.75 0.59 -3.62
C PRO A 447 -15.84 0.88 -4.81
N LEU A 448 -14.69 0.20 -4.95
CA LEU A 448 -13.80 0.36 -6.11
C LEU A 448 -14.47 -0.10 -7.41
N VAL A 449 -15.09 -1.28 -7.42
CA VAL A 449 -15.84 -1.80 -8.56
C VAL A 449 -17.08 -0.94 -8.82
N ALA A 450 -17.79 -0.51 -7.77
CA ALA A 450 -18.92 0.40 -7.92
C ALA A 450 -18.51 1.70 -8.62
N TRP A 451 -17.44 2.34 -8.15
CA TRP A 451 -16.86 3.54 -8.77
C TRP A 451 -16.51 3.28 -10.23
N ALA A 452 -15.79 2.18 -10.53
CA ALA A 452 -15.39 1.86 -11.89
C ALA A 452 -16.59 1.72 -12.82
N ARG A 453 -17.66 1.04 -12.37
CA ARG A 453 -18.90 0.82 -13.15
C ARG A 453 -19.71 2.10 -13.37
N ILE A 454 -19.75 3.01 -12.39
CA ILE A 454 -20.38 4.33 -12.54
C ILE A 454 -19.57 5.18 -13.50
N ARG A 455 -18.24 5.17 -13.36
CA ARG A 455 -17.33 6.02 -14.16
C ARG A 455 -17.34 5.63 -15.63
N VAL A 456 -17.43 4.34 -15.96
CA VAL A 456 -17.64 3.87 -17.35
C VAL A 456 -19.08 4.02 -17.86
N ALA A 457 -19.94 4.71 -17.12
CA ALA A 457 -21.36 4.93 -17.42
C ALA A 457 -22.17 3.63 -17.62
N ALA A 458 -21.71 2.51 -17.06
CA ALA A 458 -22.42 1.24 -17.19
C ALA A 458 -23.59 1.12 -16.20
N HIS A 459 -23.50 1.77 -15.05
CA HIS A 459 -24.49 1.72 -13.96
C HIS A 459 -24.63 3.04 -13.22
N THR A 460 -25.78 3.24 -12.55
CA THR A 460 -26.02 4.37 -11.64
C THR A 460 -25.58 4.02 -10.20
N PRO A 461 -25.36 5.03 -9.32
CA PRO A 461 -25.03 4.79 -7.92
C PRO A 461 -26.02 3.84 -7.21
N LEU A 462 -27.33 4.05 -7.41
CA LEU A 462 -28.36 3.20 -6.82
C LEU A 462 -28.24 1.73 -7.26
N GLN A 463 -27.95 1.49 -8.55
CA GLN A 463 -27.76 0.13 -9.09
C GLN A 463 -26.54 -0.57 -8.49
N THR A 464 -25.49 0.19 -8.17
CA THR A 464 -24.30 -0.34 -7.51
C THR A 464 -24.51 -0.61 -6.03
N VAL A 465 -25.20 0.29 -5.31
CA VAL A 465 -25.53 0.12 -3.88
C VAL A 465 -26.46 -1.08 -3.69
N ALA A 466 -27.51 -1.19 -4.51
CA ALA A 466 -28.38 -2.36 -4.51
C ALA A 466 -27.60 -3.64 -4.81
N GLY A 467 -26.70 -3.61 -5.81
CA GLY A 467 -25.80 -4.73 -6.10
C GLY A 467 -24.97 -5.15 -4.89
N ALA A 468 -24.32 -4.20 -4.21
CA ALA A 468 -23.51 -4.47 -3.03
C ALA A 468 -24.33 -5.11 -1.90
N ALA A 469 -25.50 -4.52 -1.59
CA ALA A 469 -26.41 -5.04 -0.56
C ALA A 469 -26.88 -6.46 -0.90
N THR A 470 -27.33 -6.71 -2.14
CA THR A 470 -27.75 -8.04 -2.58
C THR A 470 -26.63 -9.08 -2.43
N GLY A 471 -25.41 -8.75 -2.88
CA GLY A 471 -24.27 -9.66 -2.78
C GLY A 471 -23.92 -10.01 -1.34
N ALA A 472 -23.79 -9.00 -0.48
CA ALA A 472 -23.46 -9.20 0.93
C ALA A 472 -24.57 -9.97 1.67
N THR A 473 -25.85 -9.63 1.44
CA THR A 473 -26.99 -10.32 2.07
C THR A 473 -27.06 -11.78 1.67
N VAL A 474 -26.87 -12.11 0.39
CA VAL A 474 -26.85 -13.51 -0.06
C VAL A 474 -25.71 -14.29 0.61
N ALA A 475 -24.52 -13.70 0.72
CA ALA A 475 -23.40 -14.33 1.41
C ALA A 475 -23.72 -14.62 2.89
N LEU A 476 -24.19 -13.60 3.63
CA LEU A 476 -24.50 -13.71 5.06
C LEU A 476 -25.63 -14.70 5.34
N ILE A 477 -26.70 -14.68 4.54
CA ILE A 477 -27.80 -15.65 4.67
C ILE A 477 -27.28 -17.07 4.42
N THR A 478 -26.45 -17.26 3.39
CA THR A 478 -25.93 -18.61 3.07
C THR A 478 -25.05 -19.14 4.20
N LEU A 479 -24.17 -18.31 4.76
CA LEU A 479 -23.34 -18.66 5.92
C LEU A 479 -24.21 -19.03 7.13
N ALA A 480 -25.25 -18.24 7.42
CA ALA A 480 -26.16 -18.49 8.53
C ALA A 480 -26.96 -19.79 8.36
N VAL A 481 -27.43 -20.09 7.15
CA VAL A 481 -28.24 -21.30 6.86
C VAL A 481 -27.39 -22.57 6.89
N LEU A 482 -26.16 -22.50 6.38
CA LEU A 482 -25.28 -23.67 6.30
C LEU A 482 -24.41 -23.87 7.55
N GLY A 483 -24.51 -22.99 8.55
CA GLY A 483 -23.82 -23.12 9.83
C GLY A 483 -22.30 -23.02 9.74
N VAL A 484 -21.79 -22.35 8.71
CA VAL A 484 -20.35 -22.13 8.52
C VAL A 484 -20.00 -20.77 9.11
N HIS A 485 -19.26 -20.79 10.22
CA HIS A 485 -18.80 -19.61 10.96
C HIS A 485 -17.31 -19.36 10.78
#